data_AF-A0A6G7LQ52-F1
#
_entry.id   AF-A0A6G7LQ52-F1
#
_cell.length_a   1.000
_cell.length_b   1.000
_cell.length_c   1.000
_cell.angle_alpha   90.00
_cell.angle_beta   90.00
_cell.angle_gamma   90.00
#
_symmetry.space_group_name_H-M   'P 1'
#
loop_
_entity.id
_entity.type
_entity.pdbx_description
1 polymer ?
#
loop_
_entity_poly.entity_id
_entity_poly.type
_entity_poly.pdbx_seq_one_letter_code
_entity_poly.pdbx_strand_id
1 'polypeptide(L)'
;MSTPLEQVMAAAAAVAQSGHTPSLALIKARLSNKLPMPLLVEGLQRFKSLPESEREKLTQSEPRQDEAAPQKPVPTVEVLQQEISQLRQEQQQLKQEFAALQQRLTKLEGQQ
;
A
#
# COMPACT_ATOMS: atom_id res chain seq x y z
N MET A 1 5.17 -8.61 -7.55
CA MET A 1 4.82 -7.69 -6.45
C MET A 1 5.95 -6.68 -6.35
N SER A 2 5.68 -5.39 -6.54
CA SER A 2 6.68 -4.33 -6.42
C SER A 2 6.97 -4.04 -4.95
N THR A 3 8.25 -4.05 -4.58
CA THR A 3 8.70 -3.79 -3.21
C THR A 3 8.34 -2.37 -2.78
N PRO A 4 8.20 -2.09 -1.47
CA PRO A 4 7.92 -0.73 -0.98
C PRO A 4 8.92 0.32 -1.46
N LEU A 5 10.20 -0.06 -1.65
CA LEU A 5 11.24 0.84 -2.15
C LEU A 5 11.05 1.16 -3.64
N GLU A 6 10.68 0.16 -4.45
CA GLU A 6 10.38 0.35 -5.87
C GLU A 6 9.15 1.24 -6.07
N GLN A 7 8.15 1.16 -5.20
CA GLN A 7 6.99 2.05 -5.23
C GLN A 7 7.39 3.51 -4.99
N VAL A 8 8.34 3.78 -4.08
CA VAL A 8 8.87 5.12 -3.86
C VAL A 8 9.64 5.63 -5.09
N MET A 9 10.43 4.77 -5.72
CA MET A 9 11.17 5.11 -6.94
C MET A 9 10.25 5.37 -8.13
N ALA A 10 9.19 4.56 -8.30
CA ALA A 10 8.17 4.74 -9.33
C ALA A 10 7.41 6.06 -9.13
N ALA A 11 7.02 6.37 -7.88
CA ALA A 11 6.39 7.64 -7.55
C ALA A 11 7.31 8.84 -7.84
N ALA A 12 8.61 8.75 -7.51
CA ALA A 12 9.59 9.78 -7.83
C ALA A 12 9.74 9.98 -9.35
N ALA A 13 9.80 8.89 -10.12
CA ALA A 13 9.91 8.93 -11.57
C ALA A 13 8.67 9.54 -12.22
N ALA A 14 7.49 9.22 -11.71
CA ALA A 14 6.26 9.81 -12.17
C ALA A 14 6.19 11.32 -11.83
N VAL A 15 6.78 11.80 -10.73
CA VAL A 15 6.81 13.24 -10.40
C VAL A 15 7.71 13.99 -11.38
N ALA A 16 8.86 13.37 -11.73
CA ALA A 16 9.78 13.91 -12.72
C ALA A 16 9.14 14.02 -14.11
N GLN A 17 8.37 13.02 -14.54
CA GLN A 17 7.61 13.06 -15.80
C GLN A 17 6.58 14.19 -15.87
N SER A 18 5.92 14.49 -14.75
CA SER A 18 5.00 15.63 -14.67
C SER A 18 5.72 16.99 -14.70
N GLY A 19 7.03 17.03 -14.99
CA GLY A 19 7.85 18.23 -15.07
C GLY A 19 8.25 18.82 -13.72
N HIS A 20 8.00 18.11 -12.61
CA HIS A 20 8.26 18.59 -11.26
C HIS A 20 9.50 17.91 -10.67
N THR A 21 10.25 18.62 -9.83
CA THR A 21 11.41 18.02 -9.14
C THR A 21 10.93 17.09 -8.02
N PRO A 22 11.31 15.79 -8.02
CA PRO A 22 10.88 14.85 -6.99
C PRO A 22 11.35 15.27 -5.59
N SER A 23 10.40 15.42 -4.67
CA SER A 23 10.63 15.81 -3.28
C SER A 23 9.90 14.86 -2.34
N LEU A 24 10.35 14.81 -1.08
CA LEU A 24 9.73 13.95 -0.08
C LEU A 24 8.24 14.25 0.11
N ALA A 25 7.86 15.53 0.04
CA ALA A 25 6.48 15.97 0.18
C ALA A 25 5.61 15.54 -1.01
N LEU A 26 6.10 15.71 -2.24
CA LEU A 26 5.38 15.30 -3.46
C LEU A 26 5.23 13.77 -3.54
N ILE A 27 6.27 13.04 -3.17
CA ILE A 27 6.25 11.58 -3.15
C ILE A 27 5.30 11.08 -2.05
N LYS A 28 5.34 11.67 -0.85
CA LYS A 28 4.40 11.36 0.24
C LYS A 28 2.95 11.71 -0.11
N ALA A 29 2.72 12.79 -0.86
CA ALA A 29 1.38 13.17 -1.30
C ALA A 29 0.81 12.20 -2.35
N ARG A 30 1.68 11.61 -3.20
CA ARG A 30 1.28 10.59 -4.17
C ARG A 30 1.10 9.19 -3.57
N LEU A 31 1.92 8.83 -2.59
CA LEU A 31 1.81 7.53 -1.92
C LEU A 31 0.71 7.59 -0.86
N SER A 32 -0.45 6.99 -1.14
CA SER A 32 -1.57 6.91 -0.19
C SER A 32 -1.26 6.11 1.09
N ASN A 33 -0.18 5.32 1.08
CA ASN A 33 0.24 4.51 2.21
C ASN A 33 1.25 5.25 3.10
N LYS A 34 1.09 5.15 4.43
CA LYS A 34 2.07 5.67 5.40
C LYS A 34 3.32 4.78 5.44
N LEU A 35 4.24 5.01 4.50
CA LEU A 35 5.58 4.41 4.54
C LEU A 35 6.46 5.11 5.59
N PRO A 36 7.37 4.37 6.25
CA PRO A 36 8.35 4.96 7.17
C PRO A 36 9.21 6.02 6.47
N MET A 37 9.51 7.12 7.15
CA MET A 37 10.30 8.22 6.59
C MET A 37 11.68 7.78 6.05
N PRO A 38 12.42 6.87 6.71
CA PRO A 38 13.69 6.37 6.18
C PRO A 38 13.55 5.72 4.80
N LEU A 39 12.47 4.96 4.57
CA LEU A 39 12.22 4.27 3.31
C LEU A 39 11.90 5.27 2.18
N LEU A 40 11.15 6.33 2.48
CA LEU A 40 10.89 7.41 1.52
C LEU A 40 12.17 8.13 1.11
N VAL A 41 13.04 8.42 2.09
CA VAL A 41 14.34 9.06 1.86
C VAL A 41 15.23 8.15 1.02
N GLU A 42 15.32 6.86 1.36
CA GLU A 42 16.12 5.87 0.64
C GLU A 42 15.68 5.73 -0.82
N GLY A 43 14.37 5.57 -1.06
CA GLY A 43 13.84 5.44 -2.42
C GLY A 43 14.06 6.69 -3.26
N LEU A 44 13.93 7.88 -2.66
CA LEU A 44 14.23 9.15 -3.34
C LEU A 44 15.73 9.28 -3.65
N GLN A 45 16.60 8.93 -2.71
CA GLN A 45 18.05 8.96 -2.93
C GLN A 45 18.46 7.99 -4.04
N ARG A 46 17.89 6.78 -4.03
CA ARG A 46 18.13 5.76 -5.05
C ARG A 46 17.64 6.21 -6.43
N PHE A 47 16.48 6.85 -6.52
CA PHE A 47 16.02 7.46 -7.76
C PHE A 47 16.98 8.56 -8.28
N LYS A 48 17.49 9.40 -7.37
CA LYS A 48 18.46 10.46 -7.70
C LYS A 48 19.83 9.91 -8.09
N SER A 49 20.23 8.75 -7.62
CA SER A 49 21.49 8.12 -8.01
C SER A 49 21.42 7.41 -9.36
N LEU A 50 20.22 7.13 -9.89
CA LEU A 50 20.07 6.53 -11.21
C LEU A 50 20.40 7.51 -12.34
N PRO A 51 21.02 7.03 -13.43
CA PRO A 51 21.19 7.82 -14.65
C PRO A 51 19.83 8.06 -15.32
N GLU A 52 19.73 9.15 -16.08
CA GLU A 52 18.47 9.61 -16.69
C GLU A 52 17.80 8.53 -17.57
N SER A 53 18.60 7.79 -18.34
CA SER A 53 18.17 6.67 -19.18
C SER A 53 17.57 5.48 -18.41
N GLU A 54 17.87 5.33 -17.12
CA GLU A 54 17.23 4.33 -16.26
C GLU A 54 15.97 4.87 -15.57
N ARG A 55 15.91 6.18 -15.31
CA ARG A 55 14.72 6.84 -14.76
C ARG A 55 13.53 6.76 -15.71
N GLU A 56 13.78 6.87 -17.01
CA GLU A 56 12.76 6.71 -18.06
C GLU A 56 12.20 5.29 -18.19
N LYS A 57 12.91 4.28 -17.67
CA LYS A 57 12.43 2.89 -17.67
C LYS A 57 11.47 2.63 -16.51
N LEU A 58 11.70 3.28 -15.37
CA LEU A 58 10.81 3.21 -14.21
C LEU A 58 9.39 3.72 -14.53
N THR A 59 9.28 4.59 -15.52
CA THR A 59 8.05 5.26 -15.92
C THR A 59 7.20 4.48 -16.91
N GLN A 60 7.77 3.50 -17.59
CA GLN A 60 7.04 2.64 -18.54
C GLN A 60 6.21 1.54 -17.85
N SER A 61 6.31 1.43 -16.52
CA SER A 61 5.73 0.32 -15.75
C SER A 61 4.35 0.64 -15.12
N GLU A 62 3.82 1.86 -15.26
CA GLU A 62 2.46 2.19 -14.80
C GLU A 62 1.69 2.98 -15.87
N PRO A 63 0.41 2.67 -16.11
CA PRO A 63 -0.42 3.39 -17.06
C PRO A 63 -0.67 4.82 -16.57
N ARG A 64 -0.61 5.77 -17.51
CA ARG A 64 -0.98 7.18 -17.36
C ARG A 64 -2.18 7.37 -16.42
N GLN A 65 -1.98 8.14 -15.35
CA GLN A 65 -3.04 8.90 -14.69
C GLN A 65 -2.63 10.38 -14.66
N ASP A 66 -2.54 10.98 -15.84
CA ASP A 66 -2.89 12.38 -16.04
C ASP A 66 -4.26 12.39 -16.73
N GLU A 67 -5.30 12.21 -15.92
CA GLU A 67 -6.66 12.62 -16.26
C GLU A 67 -7.24 13.22 -14.98
N ALA A 68 -7.89 14.37 -15.11
CA ALA A 68 -8.69 14.94 -14.05
C ALA A 68 -9.61 13.86 -13.48
N ALA A 69 -9.32 13.41 -12.25
CA ALA A 69 -10.11 12.40 -11.58
C ALA A 69 -10.31 12.84 -10.13
N PRO A 70 -11.54 12.65 -9.62
CA PRO A 70 -12.08 13.37 -8.49
C PRO A 70 -11.19 13.15 -7.27
N GLN A 71 -11.21 14.11 -6.34
CA GLN A 71 -10.87 13.84 -4.95
C GLN A 71 -11.58 12.52 -4.59
N LYS A 72 -10.83 11.39 -4.54
CA LYS A 72 -11.35 10.20 -3.88
C LYS A 72 -11.74 10.72 -2.51
N PRO A 73 -13.02 10.63 -2.10
CA PRO A 73 -13.42 11.14 -0.81
C PRO A 73 -12.45 10.48 0.17
N VAL A 74 -11.65 11.31 0.84
CA VAL A 74 -10.83 10.84 1.94
C VAL A 74 -11.84 10.12 2.83
N PRO A 75 -11.75 8.79 3.00
CA PRO A 75 -12.78 8.06 3.70
C PRO A 75 -12.90 8.73 5.05
N THR A 76 -14.10 9.26 5.30
CA THR A 76 -14.41 9.97 6.53
C THR A 76 -14.05 9.05 7.69
N VAL A 77 -13.71 9.63 8.85
CA VAL A 77 -13.35 8.84 10.03
C VAL A 77 -14.44 7.80 10.32
N GLU A 78 -15.71 8.12 10.05
CA GLU A 78 -16.84 7.21 10.15
C GLU A 78 -16.73 5.96 9.26
N VAL A 79 -16.28 6.10 7.99
CA VAL A 79 -16.15 4.96 7.06
C VAL A 79 -15.06 4.01 7.53
N LEU A 80 -13.92 4.55 7.99
CA LEU A 80 -12.83 3.76 8.54
C LEU A 80 -13.23 3.08 9.86
N GLN A 81 -14.02 3.77 10.70
CA GLN A 81 -14.56 3.19 11.94
C GLN A 81 -15.49 2.00 11.65
N GLN A 82 -16.30 2.12 10.59
CA GLN A 82 -17.22 1.07 10.15
C GLN A 82 -16.46 -0.14 9.58
N GLU A 83 -15.45 0.07 8.74
CA GLU A 83 -14.58 -1.00 8.24
C GLU A 83 -13.85 -1.73 9.38
N ILE A 84 -13.29 -1.00 10.35
CA ILE A 84 -12.64 -1.60 11.52
C ILE A 84 -13.63 -2.44 12.34
N SER A 85 -14.87 -1.97 12.50
CA SER A 85 -15.90 -2.70 13.24
C SER A 85 -16.29 -3.98 12.51
N GLN A 86 -16.45 -3.92 11.19
CA GLN A 86 -16.76 -5.08 10.34
C GLN A 86 -15.64 -6.11 10.37
N LEU A 87 -14.38 -5.68 10.20
CA LEU A 87 -13.22 -6.58 10.28
C LEU A 87 -13.08 -7.24 11.66
N ARG A 88 -13.40 -6.53 12.74
CA ARG A 88 -13.41 -7.12 14.09
C ARG A 88 -14.49 -8.19 14.24
N GLN A 89 -15.67 -7.96 13.65
CA GLN A 89 -16.76 -8.93 13.67
C GLN A 89 -16.39 -10.19 12.88
N GLU A 90 -15.84 -10.04 11.67
CA GLU A 90 -15.36 -11.17 10.86
C GLU A 90 -14.27 -11.97 11.59
N GLN A 91 -13.32 -11.29 12.23
CA GLN A 91 -12.28 -11.95 13.01
C GLN A 91 -12.87 -12.75 14.19
N GLN A 92 -13.89 -12.19 14.86
CA GLN A 92 -14.54 -12.88 15.97
C GLN A 92 -15.32 -14.11 15.49
N GLN A 93 -16.00 -14.02 14.36
CA GLN A 93 -16.69 -15.15 13.75
C GLN A 93 -15.69 -16.26 13.36
N LEU A 94 -14.59 -15.90 12.70
CA LEU A 94 -13.57 -16.87 12.30
C LEU A 94 -12.94 -17.58 13.51
N LYS A 95 -12.71 -16.85 14.61
CA LYS A 95 -12.23 -17.44 15.87
C LYS A 95 -13.23 -18.44 16.46
N GLN A 96 -14.53 -18.16 16.40
CA GLN A 96 -15.56 -19.07 16.88
C GLN A 96 -15.63 -20.34 16.02
N GLU A 97 -15.60 -20.19 14.69
CA GLU A 97 -15.57 -21.32 13.77
C GLU A 97 -14.34 -22.19 13.99
N PHE A 98 -13.17 -21.58 14.17
CA PHE A 98 -11.94 -22.30 14.48
C PHE A 98 -12.03 -23.06 15.81
N ALA A 99 -12.55 -22.44 16.87
CA ALA A 99 -12.75 -23.10 18.15
C ALA A 99 -13.74 -24.28 18.04
N ALA A 100 -14.82 -24.13 17.28
CA ALA A 100 -15.79 -25.20 17.05
C ALA A 100 -15.16 -26.36 16.25
N LEU A 101 -14.30 -26.05 15.27
CA LEU A 101 -13.57 -27.05 14.49
C LEU A 101 -12.56 -27.81 15.35
N GLN A 102 -11.79 -27.10 16.19
CA GLN A 102 -10.89 -27.72 17.15
C GLN A 102 -11.63 -28.65 18.10
N GLN A 103 -12.77 -28.22 18.67
CA GLN A 103 -13.57 -29.09 19.54
C GLN A 103 -14.07 -30.35 18.83
N ARG A 104 -14.43 -30.26 17.54
CA ARG A 104 -14.79 -31.43 16.73
C ARG A 104 -13.62 -32.38 16.53
N LEU A 105 -12.43 -31.84 16.23
CA LEU A 105 -11.21 -32.63 16.11
C LEU A 105 -10.89 -33.35 17.41
N THR A 106 -10.87 -32.66 18.54
CA THR A 106 -10.59 -33.28 19.84
C THR A 106 -11.61 -34.36 20.22
N LYS A 107 -12.89 -34.18 19.85
CA LYS A 107 -13.93 -35.22 20.05
C LYS A 107 -13.72 -36.45 19.16
N LEU A 108 -13.22 -36.27 17.94
CA LEU A 108 -12.92 -37.36 17.02
C LEU A 108 -11.63 -38.09 17.42
N GLU A 109 -10.61 -37.35 17.83
CA GLU A 109 -9.34 -37.89 18.33
C GLU A 109 -9.52 -38.63 19.66
N GLY A 110 -10.40 -38.17 20.55
CA GLY A 110 -10.71 -38.87 21.81
C GLY A 110 -11.68 -40.05 21.68
N GLN A 111 -12.19 -40.33 20.47
CA GLN A 111 -13.03 -41.49 20.16
C GLN A 111 -12.27 -42.62 19.45
N GLN A 112 -10.98 -42.42 19.15
CA GLN A 112 -10.05 -43.47 18.71
C GLN A 112 -9.19 -43.93 19.88
#